data_AF-A0A1V2YFQ4-F1
#
_entry.id   AF-A0A1V2YFQ4-F1
#
_cell.length_a   1.000
_cell.length_b   1.000
_cell.length_c   1.000
_cell.angle_alpha   90.00
_cell.angle_beta   90.00
_cell.angle_gamma   90.00
#
_symmetry.space_group_name_H-M   'P 1'
#
loop_
_entity.id
_entity.type
_entity.pdbx_description
1 polymer ?
#
loop_
_entity_poly.entity_id
_entity_poly.type
_entity_poly.pdbx_seq_one_letter_code
_entity_poly.pdbx_strand_id
1 'polypeptide(L)'
;MLKKFAGIAIMLGIALNINIYATEVAESVEVSADVDLEDKDLEDEDLEEADSDEDVDLEDEDLEDVDLDEDEDLEEADSDEDAGVAALTNIDGEFKVEIAKIMPKNDTEVYVVTKLSDERVTFYSISQDLKIFDSQRNLINIFDVNVNDTAILTIDVIGTEEYITSMTMIEMSEPVEAKIMQYSGKVVAIKGENITISNEEFGNLTYILKDNSQINLDGSFGNLDDVLINDNATIYVEGSYIVEMDIDKVVPQNEYVTQAYFESAIQTRDEFIVTVRVGNELVTYSLDLDIEAYRDGRRYYLPDIQKGDLVVFDVYNGEIVVVEAFSENAERMGRITLVDGDYITVLIDNEVETFAITENTVIYDEVLDKYILLDELPLYSEVAIGVGTHVTEEVMIDEVVIEVLGEEVVVEEEVVIRTESTNVNSLRVIRHVDEFRFSGIVQSVSSSGSEMQLLIEYDILTNTNMLVRHIEIPVSASIIIDGKNALKNRLVAGMEVIVSYRGNELYEIFVKN
;
A
#
# COMPACT_ATOMS: atom_id res chain seq x y z
N MET A 1 -16.04 70.09 -15.83
CA MET A 1 -14.58 70.33 -15.98
C MET A 1 -13.87 69.31 -15.08
N LEU A 2 -13.01 68.49 -15.69
CA LEU A 2 -11.87 67.68 -15.18
C LEU A 2 -11.67 67.54 -13.65
N LYS A 3 -11.19 66.43 -13.06
CA LYS A 3 -10.69 65.10 -13.48
C LYS A 3 -10.51 64.25 -12.19
N LYS A 4 -10.71 62.93 -12.30
CA LYS A 4 -10.03 61.78 -11.65
C LYS A 4 -9.37 61.96 -10.27
N PHE A 5 -9.67 61.08 -9.29
CA PHE A 5 -9.00 59.78 -9.10
C PHE A 5 -9.72 58.92 -8.05
N ALA A 6 -9.60 57.61 -8.22
CA ALA A 6 -10.22 56.53 -7.45
C ALA A 6 -9.43 56.17 -6.17
N GLY A 7 -10.11 55.53 -5.22
CA GLY A 7 -9.53 54.87 -4.06
C GLY A 7 -10.63 54.18 -3.25
N ILE A 8 -10.75 52.87 -3.47
CA ILE A 8 -11.73 51.94 -2.88
C ILE A 8 -11.30 51.58 -1.45
N ALA A 9 -12.20 51.71 -0.47
CA ALA A 9 -12.20 50.97 0.79
C ALA A 9 -13.53 51.23 1.54
N ILE A 10 -14.51 50.33 1.45
CA ILE A 10 -15.63 50.27 2.42
C ILE A 10 -16.01 48.80 2.64
N MET A 11 -15.77 48.35 3.88
CA MET A 11 -16.43 47.22 4.55
C MET A 11 -17.95 47.34 4.44
N LEU A 12 -18.63 46.25 4.07
CA LEU A 12 -20.05 46.09 4.34
C LEU A 12 -20.32 44.69 4.88
N GLY A 13 -20.71 44.61 6.14
CA GLY A 13 -21.44 43.46 6.66
C GLY A 13 -22.91 43.58 6.28
N ILE A 14 -23.49 42.48 5.78
CA ILE A 14 -24.94 42.25 5.74
C ILE A 14 -25.17 40.76 6.04
N ALA A 15 -26.04 40.53 7.02
CA ALA A 15 -26.60 39.25 7.42
C ALA A 15 -27.49 38.62 6.33
N LEU A 16 -27.47 37.29 6.23
CA LEU A 16 -28.45 36.46 5.52
C LEU A 16 -28.93 35.40 6.53
N ASN A 17 -30.10 35.56 7.15
CA ASN A 17 -31.41 35.05 6.71
C ASN A 17 -31.38 33.60 6.20
N ILE A 18 -31.44 32.65 7.15
CA ILE A 18 -31.87 31.27 6.88
C ILE A 18 -33.39 31.24 6.99
N ASN A 19 -34.03 30.98 5.86
CA ASN A 19 -35.48 30.87 5.71
C ASN A 19 -35.88 29.41 5.93
N ILE A 20 -36.73 29.17 6.92
CA ILE A 20 -37.32 27.88 7.26
C ILE A 20 -38.46 27.59 6.28
N TYR A 21 -38.38 26.49 5.53
CA TYR A 21 -39.56 25.91 4.88
C TYR A 21 -40.09 24.77 5.73
N ALA A 22 -41.11 25.09 6.52
CA ALA A 22 -42.08 24.14 7.02
C ALA A 22 -43.12 23.91 5.92
N THR A 23 -43.40 22.65 5.58
CA THR A 23 -44.64 22.28 4.90
C THR A 23 -45.27 21.14 5.69
N GLU A 24 -46.29 21.49 6.46
CA GLU A 24 -47.30 20.56 6.97
C GLU A 24 -48.11 20.01 5.79
N VAL A 25 -48.25 18.69 5.71
CA VAL A 25 -49.54 18.08 5.35
C VAL A 25 -49.77 16.92 6.30
N ALA A 26 -50.78 17.09 7.14
CA ALA A 26 -51.34 16.07 8.00
C ALA A 26 -52.13 15.06 7.16
N GLU A 27 -51.94 13.76 7.42
CA GLU A 27 -53.02 12.80 7.29
C GLU A 27 -52.88 11.75 8.41
N SER A 28 -53.82 11.82 9.34
CA SER A 28 -54.00 10.94 10.48
C SER A 28 -54.59 9.61 10.04
N VAL A 29 -53.93 8.50 10.38
CA VAL A 29 -54.56 7.18 10.47
C VAL A 29 -54.24 6.61 11.84
N GLU A 30 -55.22 6.64 12.74
CA GLU A 30 -55.21 5.91 14.00
C GLU A 30 -55.41 4.42 13.70
N VAL A 31 -54.45 3.59 14.10
CA VAL A 31 -54.66 2.16 14.32
C VAL A 31 -54.20 1.87 15.75
N SER A 32 -55.18 1.78 16.65
CA SER A 32 -55.03 1.23 17.99
C SER A 32 -54.84 -0.29 17.89
N ALA A 33 -53.66 -0.78 18.29
CA ALA A 33 -53.48 -2.18 18.64
C ALA A 33 -53.13 -2.23 20.14
N ASP A 34 -54.13 -2.59 20.94
CA ASP A 34 -53.94 -3.12 22.29
C ASP A 34 -53.05 -4.36 22.19
N VAL A 35 -51.89 -4.33 22.84
CA VAL A 35 -51.10 -5.53 23.09
C VAL A 35 -50.98 -5.67 24.61
N ASP A 36 -51.73 -6.64 25.12
CA ASP A 36 -51.63 -7.20 26.46
C ASP A 36 -50.20 -7.66 26.73
N LEU A 37 -49.57 -7.10 27.75
CA LEU A 37 -48.36 -7.65 28.35
C LEU A 37 -48.78 -8.71 29.37
N GLU A 38 -48.83 -9.96 28.93
CA GLU A 38 -48.85 -11.11 29.83
C GLU A 38 -47.47 -11.30 30.46
N ASP A 39 -47.45 -11.25 31.79
CA ASP A 39 -46.37 -11.71 32.65
C ASP A 39 -45.98 -13.15 32.26
N LYS A 40 -44.71 -13.35 31.91
CA LYS A 40 -44.08 -14.67 31.91
C LYS A 40 -42.93 -14.67 32.89
N ASP A 41 -43.19 -15.37 33.99
CA ASP A 41 -42.21 -15.92 34.90
C ASP A 41 -41.11 -16.64 34.10
N LEU A 42 -39.87 -16.15 34.23
CA LEU A 42 -38.68 -16.88 33.80
C LEU A 42 -38.15 -17.63 35.02
N GLU A 43 -38.27 -18.94 34.94
CA GLU A 43 -37.76 -19.92 35.88
C GLU A 43 -36.22 -19.88 35.89
N ASP A 44 -35.67 -20.01 37.10
CA ASP A 44 -34.26 -20.23 37.37
C ASP A 44 -33.81 -21.55 36.72
N GLU A 45 -32.91 -21.49 35.73
CA GLU A 45 -32.14 -22.66 35.29
C GLU A 45 -30.76 -22.65 35.95
N ASP A 46 -30.56 -23.65 36.78
CA ASP A 46 -29.31 -24.04 37.44
C ASP A 46 -28.19 -24.24 36.40
N LEU A 47 -27.15 -23.42 36.47
CA LEU A 47 -25.89 -23.65 35.77
C LEU A 47 -25.05 -24.63 36.57
N GLU A 48 -25.01 -25.88 36.11
CA GLU A 48 -24.07 -26.91 36.57
C GLU A 48 -22.64 -26.51 36.19
N GLU A 49 -21.75 -26.50 37.18
CA GLU A 49 -20.31 -26.37 37.01
C GLU A 49 -19.75 -27.61 36.30
N ALA A 50 -19.15 -27.41 35.14
CA ALA A 50 -18.34 -28.41 34.48
C ALA A 50 -16.86 -28.19 34.84
N ASP A 51 -16.37 -29.05 35.72
CA ASP A 51 -14.94 -29.30 35.92
C ASP A 51 -14.33 -29.78 34.59
N SER A 52 -13.34 -29.06 34.09
CA SER A 52 -12.43 -29.57 33.06
C SER A 52 -10.98 -29.34 33.50
N ASP A 53 -10.51 -30.23 34.35
CA ASP A 53 -9.09 -30.51 34.53
C ASP A 53 -8.60 -31.22 33.26
N GLU A 54 -7.82 -30.54 32.43
CA GLU A 54 -7.01 -31.19 31.40
C GLU A 54 -5.59 -30.61 31.48
N ASP A 55 -4.82 -31.21 32.38
CA ASP A 55 -3.36 -31.09 32.45
C ASP A 55 -2.77 -31.70 31.16
N VAL A 56 -2.28 -30.85 30.27
CA VAL A 56 -1.47 -31.26 29.13
C VAL A 56 -0.01 -31.11 29.53
N ASP A 57 0.59 -32.22 29.97
CA ASP A 57 2.04 -32.40 30.09
C ASP A 57 2.66 -32.30 28.69
N LEU A 58 3.38 -31.20 28.43
CA LEU A 58 4.30 -31.10 27.31
C LEU A 58 5.62 -31.74 27.74
N GLU A 59 5.79 -33.02 27.43
CA GLU A 59 7.08 -33.69 27.54
C GLU A 59 8.07 -33.07 26.55
N ASP A 60 9.24 -32.70 27.10
CA ASP A 60 10.43 -32.27 26.40
C ASP A 60 10.85 -33.30 25.34
N GLU A 61 10.76 -32.95 24.05
CA GLU A 61 11.48 -33.69 23.01
C GLU A 61 12.88 -33.08 22.83
N ASP A 62 13.85 -33.82 23.38
CA ASP A 62 15.28 -33.67 23.16
C ASP A 62 15.60 -33.66 21.65
N LEU A 63 16.04 -32.51 21.14
CA LEU A 63 16.67 -32.41 19.83
C LEU A 63 18.08 -33.00 19.91
N GLU A 64 18.18 -34.30 19.62
CA GLU A 64 19.46 -34.97 19.38
C GLU A 64 20.08 -34.45 18.08
N ASP A 65 21.33 -33.99 18.20
CA ASP A 65 22.25 -33.67 17.12
C ASP A 65 22.39 -34.88 16.17
N VAL A 66 21.92 -34.74 14.93
CA VAL A 66 22.19 -35.71 13.86
C VAL A 66 23.40 -35.23 13.05
N ASP A 67 24.53 -35.85 13.35
CA ASP A 67 25.74 -35.84 12.53
C ASP A 67 25.43 -36.33 11.10
N LEU A 68 25.63 -35.48 10.10
CA LEU A 68 25.60 -35.84 8.68
C LEU A 68 27.03 -36.16 8.21
N ASP A 69 27.50 -37.36 8.53
CA ASP A 69 28.59 -38.04 7.82
C ASP A 69 27.95 -38.78 6.62
N GLU A 70 28.30 -38.39 5.40
CA GLU A 70 29.28 -39.08 4.54
C GLU A 70 28.82 -40.48 4.04
N ASP A 71 28.83 -40.58 2.71
CA ASP A 71 28.87 -41.78 1.89
C ASP A 71 27.61 -42.66 1.85
N GLU A 72 26.84 -42.54 0.76
CA GLU A 72 26.29 -43.74 0.14
C GLU A 72 26.17 -43.58 -1.39
N ASP A 73 27.00 -44.39 -2.05
CA ASP A 73 26.96 -44.73 -3.46
C ASP A 73 25.53 -45.11 -3.90
N LEU A 74 24.93 -44.31 -4.79
CA LEU A 74 23.73 -44.73 -5.50
C LEU A 74 24.06 -45.05 -6.96
N GLU A 75 23.90 -46.34 -7.22
CA GLU A 75 24.09 -47.06 -8.46
C GLU A 75 23.38 -46.39 -9.65
N GLU A 76 24.08 -46.42 -10.78
CA GLU A 76 23.56 -46.07 -12.09
C GLU A 76 22.34 -46.95 -12.44
N ALA A 77 21.16 -46.35 -12.37
CA ALA A 77 19.95 -46.91 -12.94
C ALA A 77 19.83 -46.42 -14.39
N ASP A 78 20.04 -47.35 -15.32
CA ASP A 78 19.59 -47.28 -16.71
C ASP A 78 18.14 -46.77 -16.76
N SER A 79 17.94 -45.57 -17.30
CA SER A 79 16.61 -45.09 -17.69
C SER A 79 16.52 -45.06 -19.21
N ASP A 80 15.68 -45.98 -19.67
CA ASP A 80 15.22 -46.17 -21.02
C ASP A 80 14.51 -44.93 -21.59
N GLU A 81 14.76 -44.73 -22.89
CA GLU A 81 13.85 -44.14 -23.88
C GLU A 81 13.38 -42.70 -23.65
N ASP A 82 14.32 -41.77 -23.87
CA ASP A 82 14.05 -40.42 -24.34
C ASP A 82 13.32 -40.48 -25.70
N ALA A 83 12.03 -40.16 -25.68
CA ALA A 83 11.18 -40.06 -26.86
C ALA A 83 11.54 -38.82 -27.68
N GLY A 84 12.64 -38.97 -28.43
CA GLY A 84 13.06 -38.23 -29.61
C GLY A 84 12.28 -36.98 -30.00
N VAL A 85 12.76 -35.82 -29.54
CA VAL A 85 12.82 -34.65 -30.43
C VAL A 85 13.91 -34.96 -31.43
N ALA A 86 13.54 -35.58 -32.55
CA ALA A 86 14.44 -35.80 -33.67
C ALA A 86 14.95 -34.42 -34.14
N ALA A 87 16.19 -34.10 -33.78
CA ALA A 87 16.90 -32.97 -34.32
C ALA A 87 16.97 -33.12 -35.84
N LEU A 88 16.11 -32.38 -36.54
CA LEU A 88 16.10 -32.32 -37.99
C LEU A 88 17.35 -31.56 -38.44
N THR A 89 18.42 -32.30 -38.71
CA THR A 89 19.61 -31.82 -39.40
C THR A 89 19.21 -31.20 -40.75
N ASN A 90 19.57 -29.93 -40.99
CA ASN A 90 19.45 -29.16 -42.25
C ASN A 90 18.64 -29.87 -43.34
N ILE A 91 17.33 -29.64 -43.35
CA ILE A 91 16.49 -30.15 -44.43
C ILE A 91 16.56 -29.16 -45.61
N ASP A 92 17.64 -29.24 -46.38
CA ASP A 92 17.68 -28.63 -47.71
C ASP A 92 16.66 -29.35 -48.60
N GLY A 93 15.42 -28.87 -48.58
CA GLY A 93 14.30 -29.51 -49.27
C GLY A 93 13.14 -28.56 -49.51
N GLU A 94 12.55 -28.67 -50.69
CA GLU A 94 11.25 -28.09 -50.99
C GLU A 94 10.16 -29.04 -50.49
N PHE A 95 9.24 -28.53 -49.65
CA PHE A 95 8.15 -29.31 -49.07
C PHE A 95 6.83 -28.90 -49.69
N LYS A 96 6.12 -29.84 -50.29
CA LYS A 96 4.71 -29.62 -50.66
C LYS A 96 3.83 -29.81 -49.42
N VAL A 97 3.09 -28.77 -49.06
CA VAL A 97 2.21 -28.75 -47.90
C VAL A 97 0.83 -28.22 -48.25
N GLU A 98 -0.14 -28.50 -47.39
CA GLU A 98 -1.45 -27.84 -47.34
C GLU A 98 -1.48 -26.87 -46.15
N ILE A 99 -1.99 -25.65 -46.35
CA ILE A 99 -2.05 -24.63 -45.31
C ILE A 99 -3.26 -24.87 -44.43
N ALA A 100 -3.03 -25.22 -43.17
CA ALA A 100 -4.10 -25.52 -42.23
C ALA A 100 -4.57 -24.27 -41.47
N LYS A 101 -3.66 -23.35 -41.13
CA LYS A 101 -3.96 -22.12 -40.40
C LYS A 101 -2.82 -21.12 -40.52
N ILE A 102 -3.13 -19.82 -40.45
CA ILE A 102 -2.15 -18.74 -40.32
C ILE A 102 -2.50 -17.95 -39.07
N MET A 103 -1.55 -17.78 -38.16
CA MET A 103 -1.76 -17.11 -36.86
C MET A 103 -0.69 -16.05 -36.64
N PRO A 104 -1.03 -14.87 -36.12
CA PRO A 104 -0.01 -13.91 -35.75
C PRO A 104 0.92 -14.45 -34.65
N LYS A 105 2.21 -14.17 -34.80
CA LYS A 105 3.24 -14.50 -33.78
C LYS A 105 3.68 -13.22 -33.06
N ASN A 106 4.01 -12.18 -33.83
CA ASN A 106 4.35 -10.84 -33.38
C ASN A 106 4.15 -9.85 -34.54
N ASP A 107 4.55 -8.59 -34.37
CA ASP A 107 4.34 -7.51 -35.35
C ASP A 107 5.04 -7.73 -36.70
N THR A 108 6.04 -8.63 -36.74
CA THR A 108 6.88 -8.87 -37.93
C THR A 108 6.77 -10.29 -38.47
N GLU A 109 6.15 -11.20 -37.72
CA GLU A 109 6.15 -12.64 -37.98
C GLU A 109 4.76 -13.25 -37.78
N VAL A 110 4.46 -14.31 -38.54
CA VAL A 110 3.28 -15.15 -38.33
C VAL A 110 3.70 -16.62 -38.22
N TYR A 111 2.90 -17.41 -37.53
CA TYR A 111 2.96 -18.87 -37.58
C TYR A 111 2.08 -19.38 -38.73
N VAL A 112 2.65 -20.25 -39.56
CA VAL A 112 1.92 -20.99 -40.59
C VAL A 112 1.83 -22.45 -40.16
N VAL A 113 0.62 -22.89 -39.81
CA VAL A 113 0.32 -24.29 -39.53
C VAL A 113 0.07 -24.98 -40.85
N THR A 114 0.81 -26.06 -41.09
CA THR A 114 0.79 -26.80 -42.34
C THR A 114 0.48 -28.26 -42.08
N LYS A 115 -0.08 -28.92 -43.10
CA LYS A 115 -0.34 -30.34 -43.14
C LYS A 115 0.51 -30.96 -44.25
N LEU A 116 1.39 -31.87 -43.86
CA LEU A 116 2.29 -32.60 -44.75
C LEU A 116 1.55 -33.71 -45.49
N SER A 117 2.16 -34.27 -46.55
CA SER A 117 1.57 -35.34 -47.35
C SER A 117 1.28 -36.64 -46.58
N ASP A 118 1.90 -36.82 -45.42
CA ASP A 118 1.69 -37.94 -44.51
C ASP A 118 0.68 -37.62 -43.39
N GLU A 119 -0.12 -36.56 -43.57
CA GLU A 119 -1.15 -36.06 -42.65
C GLU A 119 -0.61 -35.47 -41.34
N ARG A 120 0.72 -35.41 -41.14
CA ARG A 120 1.29 -34.74 -39.97
C ARG A 120 1.07 -33.24 -40.04
N VAL A 121 0.70 -32.66 -38.90
CA VAL A 121 0.55 -31.23 -38.73
C VAL A 121 1.79 -30.68 -38.05
N THR A 122 2.33 -29.58 -38.58
CA THR A 122 3.47 -28.86 -38.02
C THR A 122 3.27 -27.36 -38.21
N PHE A 123 4.05 -26.54 -37.53
CA PHE A 123 3.99 -25.09 -37.66
C PHE A 123 5.38 -24.50 -37.88
N TYR A 124 5.44 -23.44 -38.67
CA TYR A 124 6.67 -22.74 -38.99
C TYR A 124 6.49 -21.24 -38.76
N SER A 125 7.57 -20.55 -38.40
CA SER A 125 7.59 -19.09 -38.42
C SER A 125 7.83 -18.57 -39.83
N ILE A 126 7.22 -17.45 -40.21
CA ILE A 126 7.46 -16.75 -41.46
C ILE A 126 7.43 -15.25 -41.23
N SER A 127 8.31 -14.51 -41.89
CA SER A 127 8.29 -13.05 -41.87
C SER A 127 7.11 -12.53 -42.69
N GLN A 128 6.39 -11.53 -42.19
CA GLN A 128 5.29 -10.88 -42.92
C GLN A 128 5.78 -10.18 -44.20
N ASP A 129 7.07 -9.82 -44.27
CA ASP A 129 7.70 -9.21 -45.45
C ASP A 129 8.14 -10.23 -46.51
N LEU A 130 7.97 -11.54 -46.26
CA LEU A 130 8.34 -12.56 -47.23
C LEU A 130 7.51 -12.42 -48.50
N LYS A 131 8.19 -12.40 -49.65
CA LYS A 131 7.51 -12.35 -50.96
C LYS A 131 6.97 -13.72 -51.31
N ILE A 132 5.65 -13.86 -51.26
CA ILE A 132 4.93 -15.08 -51.62
C ILE A 132 4.41 -14.94 -53.05
N PHE A 133 4.58 -16.00 -53.85
CA PHE A 133 4.17 -15.99 -55.25
C PHE A 133 3.12 -17.06 -55.53
N ASP A 134 2.14 -16.76 -56.39
CA ASP A 134 1.26 -17.79 -56.95
C ASP A 134 1.94 -18.59 -58.08
N SER A 135 1.21 -19.57 -58.61
CA SER A 135 1.62 -20.38 -59.76
C SER A 135 1.83 -19.58 -61.06
N GLN A 136 1.33 -18.34 -61.13
CA GLN A 136 1.50 -17.39 -62.23
C GLN A 136 2.60 -16.35 -61.98
N ARG A 137 3.26 -16.41 -60.80
CA ARG A 137 4.26 -15.45 -60.29
C ARG A 137 3.73 -14.06 -59.94
N ASN A 138 2.44 -13.94 -59.64
CA ASN A 138 1.92 -12.74 -59.00
C ASN A 138 2.31 -12.76 -57.51
N LEU A 139 2.59 -11.58 -56.95
CA LEU A 139 2.88 -11.42 -55.52
C LEU A 139 1.56 -11.49 -54.72
N ILE A 140 1.57 -12.22 -53.61
CA ILE A 140 0.42 -12.37 -52.70
C ILE A 140 0.84 -12.00 -51.28
N ASN A 141 -0.08 -11.44 -50.49
CA ASN A 141 0.13 -11.22 -49.06
C ASN A 141 -0.08 -12.54 -48.29
N ILE A 142 0.73 -12.82 -47.26
CA ILE A 142 0.55 -14.02 -46.43
C ILE A 142 -0.87 -14.13 -45.85
N PHE A 143 -1.53 -13.01 -45.58
CA PHE A 143 -2.89 -12.97 -45.05
C PHE A 143 -3.98 -13.24 -46.11
N ASP A 144 -3.63 -13.23 -47.40
CA ASP A 144 -4.55 -13.61 -48.49
C ASP A 144 -4.50 -15.12 -48.80
N VAL A 145 -3.62 -15.87 -48.12
CA VAL A 145 -3.51 -17.32 -48.27
C VAL A 145 -4.64 -18.00 -47.50
N ASN A 146 -5.42 -18.83 -48.19
CA ASN A 146 -6.59 -19.48 -47.61
C ASN A 146 -6.23 -20.82 -46.96
N VAL A 147 -7.06 -21.24 -46.01
CA VAL A 147 -7.00 -22.60 -45.45
C VAL A 147 -7.32 -23.61 -46.57
N ASN A 148 -6.58 -24.71 -46.58
CA ASN A 148 -6.54 -25.77 -47.59
C ASN A 148 -5.84 -25.40 -48.91
N ASP A 149 -5.26 -24.20 -49.03
CA ASP A 149 -4.37 -23.91 -50.16
C ASP A 149 -3.13 -24.81 -50.10
N THR A 150 -2.56 -25.15 -51.25
CA THR A 150 -1.32 -25.94 -51.30
C THR A 150 -0.14 -25.08 -51.72
N ALA A 151 0.98 -25.24 -51.02
CA ALA A 151 2.20 -24.46 -51.22
C ALA A 151 3.44 -25.36 -51.28
N ILE A 152 4.50 -24.85 -51.91
CA ILE A 152 5.87 -25.35 -51.77
C ILE A 152 6.59 -24.42 -50.82
N LEU A 153 7.12 -24.97 -49.73
CA LEU A 153 7.91 -24.26 -48.73
C LEU A 153 9.38 -24.63 -48.85
N THR A 154 10.26 -23.64 -48.65
CA THR A 154 11.65 -23.87 -48.26
C THR A 154 11.78 -23.44 -46.81
N ILE A 155 12.32 -24.33 -45.97
CA ILE A 155 12.46 -24.11 -44.53
C ILE A 155 13.96 -24.06 -44.20
N ASP A 156 14.35 -23.13 -43.35
CA ASP A 156 15.69 -23.04 -42.78
C ASP A 156 15.59 -22.95 -41.25
N VAL A 157 16.64 -23.33 -40.54
CA VAL A 157 16.69 -23.22 -39.08
C VAL A 157 17.47 -21.95 -38.71
N ILE A 158 16.76 -20.93 -38.23
CA ILE A 158 17.36 -19.67 -37.80
C ILE A 158 17.37 -19.64 -36.27
N GLY A 159 18.56 -19.89 -35.69
CA GLY A 159 18.69 -20.04 -34.24
C GLY A 159 18.13 -21.38 -33.77
N THR A 160 17.06 -21.34 -32.99
CA THR A 160 16.36 -22.54 -32.49
C THR A 160 15.00 -22.77 -33.16
N GLU A 161 14.63 -21.95 -34.15
CA GLU A 161 13.32 -21.99 -34.77
C GLU A 161 13.39 -22.41 -36.24
N GLU A 162 12.41 -23.19 -36.68
CA GLU A 162 12.19 -23.52 -38.09
C GLU A 162 11.40 -22.40 -38.78
N TYR A 163 11.94 -21.93 -39.91
CA TYR A 163 11.56 -20.68 -40.53
C TYR A 163 11.31 -20.86 -42.03
N ILE A 164 10.15 -20.41 -42.53
CA ILE A 164 9.85 -20.41 -43.98
C ILE A 164 10.65 -19.28 -44.62
N THR A 165 11.61 -19.65 -45.47
CA THR A 165 12.47 -18.71 -46.21
C THR A 165 12.01 -18.50 -47.66
N SER A 166 11.11 -19.37 -48.15
CA SER A 166 10.45 -19.22 -49.46
C SER A 166 9.10 -19.94 -49.44
N MET A 167 8.09 -19.34 -50.07
CA MET A 167 6.75 -19.92 -50.21
C MET A 167 6.21 -19.63 -51.62
N THR A 168 5.81 -20.68 -52.33
CA THR A 168 5.15 -20.58 -53.65
C THR A 168 3.85 -21.36 -53.64
N MET A 169 2.72 -20.70 -53.92
CA MET A 169 1.41 -21.35 -53.98
C MET A 169 1.29 -22.19 -55.25
N ILE A 170 0.91 -23.46 -55.10
CA ILE A 170 0.66 -24.37 -56.23
C ILE A 170 -0.80 -24.22 -56.67
N GLU A 171 -1.71 -24.34 -55.71
CA GLU A 171 -3.14 -24.33 -55.92
C GLU A 171 -3.75 -23.45 -54.84
N MET A 172 -4.39 -22.37 -55.28
CA MET A 172 -5.19 -21.53 -54.43
C MET A 172 -6.64 -21.93 -54.64
N SER A 173 -7.32 -22.22 -53.54
CA SER A 173 -8.76 -22.30 -53.53
C SER A 173 -9.35 -20.99 -54.05
N GLU A 174 -10.48 -21.04 -54.76
CA GLU A 174 -11.23 -19.82 -55.06
C GLU A 174 -11.44 -19.08 -53.74
N PRO A 175 -11.30 -17.73 -53.71
CA PRO A 175 -11.51 -16.96 -52.50
C PRO A 175 -12.90 -17.30 -51.99
N VAL A 176 -12.95 -18.16 -50.96
CA VAL A 176 -14.18 -18.46 -50.27
C VAL A 176 -14.55 -17.13 -49.66
N GLU A 177 -15.71 -16.57 -50.00
CA GLU A 177 -16.22 -15.38 -49.31
C GLU A 177 -15.97 -15.59 -47.83
N ALA A 178 -15.07 -14.78 -47.27
CA ALA A 178 -14.44 -15.11 -46.02
C ALA A 178 -15.55 -15.26 -44.99
N LYS A 179 -15.72 -16.50 -44.51
CA LYS A 179 -16.85 -16.83 -43.66
C LYS A 179 -16.61 -16.08 -42.36
N ILE A 180 -17.41 -15.05 -42.10
CA ILE A 180 -17.38 -14.34 -40.83
C ILE A 180 -17.84 -15.33 -39.76
N MET A 181 -16.95 -15.62 -38.83
CA MET A 181 -17.22 -16.45 -37.66
C MET A 181 -17.60 -15.54 -36.50
N GLN A 182 -18.50 -15.99 -35.63
CA GLN A 182 -18.91 -15.24 -34.45
C GLN A 182 -18.48 -16.03 -33.21
N TYR A 183 -17.82 -15.34 -32.28
CA TYR A 183 -17.45 -15.89 -30.97
C TYR A 183 -17.93 -14.94 -29.88
N SER A 184 -18.43 -15.50 -28.77
CA SER A 184 -18.78 -14.73 -27.58
C SER A 184 -17.97 -15.22 -26.39
N GLY A 185 -17.62 -14.31 -25.48
CA GLY A 185 -16.76 -14.60 -24.35
C GLY A 185 -16.48 -13.39 -23.47
N LYS A 186 -15.56 -13.52 -22.51
CA LYS A 186 -15.05 -12.38 -21.73
C LYS A 186 -13.72 -11.90 -22.25
N VAL A 187 -13.48 -10.60 -22.33
CA VAL A 187 -12.15 -10.05 -22.63
C VAL A 187 -11.20 -10.44 -21.49
N VAL A 188 -10.12 -11.15 -21.80
CA VAL A 188 -9.13 -11.58 -20.79
C VAL A 188 -7.77 -10.91 -20.96
N ALA A 189 -7.45 -10.42 -22.16
CA ALA A 189 -6.25 -9.65 -22.41
C ALA A 189 -6.41 -8.74 -23.63
N ILE A 190 -5.79 -7.56 -23.55
CA ILE A 190 -5.63 -6.61 -24.65
C ILE A 190 -4.14 -6.27 -24.73
N LYS A 191 -3.49 -6.56 -25.86
CA LYS A 191 -2.07 -6.28 -26.09
C LYS A 191 -1.90 -5.61 -27.45
N GLY A 192 -1.97 -4.27 -27.45
CA GLY A 192 -2.11 -3.52 -28.69
C GLY A 192 -3.41 -3.92 -29.38
N GLU A 193 -3.32 -4.32 -30.66
CA GLU A 193 -4.48 -4.79 -31.44
C GLU A 193 -4.82 -6.27 -31.21
N ASN A 194 -4.02 -7.00 -30.42
CA ASN A 194 -4.31 -8.40 -30.10
C ASN A 194 -5.31 -8.48 -28.95
N ILE A 195 -6.49 -9.03 -29.24
CA ILE A 195 -7.58 -9.21 -28.28
C ILE A 195 -7.75 -10.68 -27.99
N THR A 196 -7.70 -11.04 -26.70
CA THR A 196 -8.00 -12.39 -26.24
C THR A 196 -9.33 -12.41 -25.52
N ILE A 197 -10.25 -13.28 -25.97
CA ILE A 197 -11.49 -13.58 -25.27
C ILE A 197 -11.49 -15.00 -24.70
N SER A 198 -12.11 -15.20 -23.53
CA SER A 198 -12.40 -16.52 -22.99
C SER A 198 -13.75 -17.01 -23.51
N ASN A 199 -13.71 -18.03 -24.38
CA ASN A 199 -14.87 -18.66 -24.98
C ASN A 199 -15.14 -20.02 -24.33
N GLU A 200 -16.40 -20.35 -24.05
CA GLU A 200 -16.77 -21.60 -23.36
C GLU A 200 -16.45 -22.88 -24.16
N GLU A 201 -16.51 -22.83 -25.49
CA GLU A 201 -16.33 -24.00 -26.35
C GLU A 201 -14.86 -24.21 -26.72
N PHE A 202 -14.12 -23.12 -26.97
CA PHE A 202 -12.77 -23.18 -27.53
C PHE A 202 -11.66 -22.70 -26.56
N GLY A 203 -12.02 -22.29 -25.35
CA GLY A 203 -11.08 -21.70 -24.39
C GLY A 203 -10.67 -20.28 -24.79
N ASN A 204 -9.41 -19.92 -24.55
CA ASN A 204 -8.94 -18.57 -24.87
C ASN A 204 -8.63 -18.43 -26.36
N LEU A 205 -9.29 -17.50 -27.03
CA LEU A 205 -9.13 -17.19 -28.44
C LEU A 205 -8.50 -15.80 -28.61
N THR A 206 -7.40 -15.72 -29.34
CA THR A 206 -6.71 -14.45 -29.64
C THR A 206 -6.81 -14.11 -31.11
N TYR A 207 -7.21 -12.88 -31.43
CA TYR A 207 -7.32 -12.35 -32.78
C TYR A 207 -6.79 -10.92 -32.86
N ILE A 208 -6.47 -10.44 -34.06
CA ILE A 208 -6.04 -9.06 -34.29
C ILE A 208 -7.23 -8.20 -34.66
N LEU A 209 -7.42 -7.06 -34.02
CA LEU A 209 -8.40 -6.07 -34.43
C LEU A 209 -7.97 -5.43 -35.76
N LYS A 210 -8.77 -5.56 -36.82
CA LYS A 210 -8.46 -4.97 -38.12
C LYS A 210 -8.55 -3.45 -38.05
N ASP A 211 -7.73 -2.76 -38.85
CA ASP A 211 -7.93 -1.34 -39.13
C ASP A 211 -9.36 -1.06 -39.57
N ASN A 212 -9.97 -0.02 -38.99
CA ASN A 212 -11.36 0.39 -39.25
C ASN A 212 -12.43 -0.66 -38.86
N SER A 213 -12.11 -1.59 -37.96
CA SER A 213 -13.13 -2.44 -37.35
C SER A 213 -14.18 -1.59 -36.63
N GLN A 214 -15.44 -2.03 -36.68
CA GLN A 214 -16.49 -1.40 -35.90
C GLN A 214 -16.46 -1.95 -34.47
N ILE A 215 -16.31 -1.07 -33.48
CA ILE A 215 -16.42 -1.43 -32.07
C ILE A 215 -17.68 -0.76 -31.54
N ASN A 216 -18.63 -1.55 -31.03
CA ASN A 216 -19.81 -1.06 -30.37
C ASN A 216 -19.69 -1.36 -28.87
N LEU A 217 -19.78 -0.33 -28.02
CA LEU A 217 -19.82 -0.42 -26.57
C LEU A 217 -21.26 -0.13 -26.12
N ASP A 218 -21.91 -1.09 -25.48
CA ASP A 218 -23.31 -0.99 -25.03
C ASP A 218 -24.25 -0.52 -26.15
N GLY A 219 -24.01 -1.02 -27.37
CA GLY A 219 -24.79 -0.70 -28.57
C GLY A 219 -24.48 0.65 -29.23
N SER A 220 -23.47 1.40 -28.78
CA SER A 220 -23.02 2.66 -29.38
C SER A 220 -21.60 2.55 -29.91
N PHE A 221 -21.24 3.31 -30.96
CA PHE A 221 -19.87 3.28 -31.50
C PHE A 221 -18.84 3.74 -30.45
N GLY A 222 -17.76 2.98 -30.26
CA GLY A 222 -16.70 3.23 -29.29
C GLY A 222 -15.30 2.97 -29.84
N ASN A 223 -14.29 3.07 -28.97
CA ASN A 223 -12.89 2.82 -29.32
C ASN A 223 -12.34 1.63 -28.52
N LEU A 224 -11.20 1.08 -28.96
CA LEU A 224 -10.54 -0.04 -28.28
C LEU A 224 -10.06 0.35 -26.87
N ASP A 225 -9.63 1.60 -26.67
CA ASP A 225 -9.15 2.10 -25.38
C ASP A 225 -10.22 2.08 -24.28
N ASP A 226 -11.50 2.02 -24.67
CA ASP A 226 -12.64 1.98 -23.75
C ASP A 226 -13.07 0.55 -23.39
N VAL A 227 -12.41 -0.47 -23.95
CA VAL A 227 -12.67 -1.90 -23.68
C VAL A 227 -11.82 -2.35 -22.50
N LEU A 228 -12.44 -2.93 -21.49
CA LEU A 228 -11.76 -3.38 -20.28
C LEU A 228 -11.70 -4.91 -20.20
N ILE A 229 -10.72 -5.40 -19.43
CA ILE A 229 -10.67 -6.82 -19.06
C ILE A 229 -11.94 -7.15 -18.25
N ASN A 230 -12.50 -8.33 -18.48
CA ASN A 230 -13.77 -8.87 -17.97
C ASN A 230 -15.06 -8.38 -18.66
N ASP A 231 -14.98 -7.43 -19.58
CA ASP A 231 -16.13 -7.08 -20.41
C ASP A 231 -16.64 -8.30 -21.20
N ASN A 232 -17.96 -8.39 -21.39
CA ASN A 232 -18.53 -9.42 -22.25
C ASN A 232 -18.38 -8.96 -23.70
N ALA A 233 -17.71 -9.76 -24.51
CA ALA A 233 -17.42 -9.46 -25.90
C ALA A 233 -18.08 -10.49 -26.82
N THR A 234 -18.66 -10.00 -27.91
CA THR A 234 -19.00 -10.77 -29.11
C THR A 234 -18.16 -10.24 -30.26
N ILE A 235 -17.27 -11.08 -30.80
CA ILE A 235 -16.38 -10.73 -31.90
C ILE A 235 -16.81 -11.42 -33.19
N TYR A 236 -16.72 -10.69 -34.29
CA TYR A 236 -16.93 -11.16 -35.64
C TYR A 236 -15.58 -11.24 -36.35
N VAL A 237 -15.16 -12.45 -36.70
CA VAL A 237 -13.81 -12.75 -37.16
C VAL A 237 -13.83 -13.17 -38.62
N GLU A 238 -13.01 -12.48 -39.42
CA GLU A 238 -12.67 -12.81 -40.80
C GLU A 238 -11.23 -13.32 -40.85
N GLY A 239 -11.05 -14.65 -40.92
CA GLY A 239 -9.72 -15.27 -40.85
C GLY A 239 -9.09 -15.12 -39.46
N SER A 240 -8.05 -14.28 -39.35
CA SER A 240 -7.36 -13.97 -38.09
C SER A 240 -7.66 -12.55 -37.56
N TYR A 241 -8.56 -11.84 -38.25
CA TYR A 241 -8.90 -10.47 -37.93
C TYR A 241 -10.30 -10.35 -37.37
N ILE A 242 -10.46 -9.60 -36.29
CA ILE A 242 -11.75 -9.10 -35.83
C ILE A 242 -12.13 -7.96 -36.78
N VAL A 243 -13.31 -8.03 -37.39
CA VAL A 243 -13.85 -6.99 -38.27
C VAL A 243 -14.96 -6.17 -37.61
N GLU A 244 -15.60 -6.74 -36.60
CA GLU A 244 -16.60 -6.08 -35.77
C GLU A 244 -16.55 -6.68 -34.35
N MET A 245 -16.78 -5.85 -33.35
CA MET A 245 -16.78 -6.22 -31.94
C MET A 245 -17.93 -5.51 -31.22
N ASP A 246 -18.80 -6.29 -30.60
CA ASP A 246 -19.83 -5.80 -29.68
C ASP A 246 -19.39 -6.10 -28.25
N ILE A 247 -19.28 -5.05 -27.43
CA ILE A 247 -18.92 -5.11 -26.02
C ILE A 247 -20.12 -4.70 -25.19
N ASP A 248 -20.58 -5.60 -24.33
CA ASP A 248 -21.46 -5.26 -23.22
C ASP A 248 -20.58 -5.00 -22.01
N LYS A 249 -20.44 -3.73 -21.62
CA LYS A 249 -19.57 -3.34 -20.51
C LYS A 249 -20.04 -4.04 -19.26
N VAL A 250 -19.15 -4.84 -18.68
CA VAL A 250 -19.37 -5.34 -17.35
C VAL A 250 -18.88 -4.24 -16.44
N VAL A 251 -19.79 -3.35 -16.04
CA VAL A 251 -19.53 -2.48 -14.89
C VAL A 251 -19.15 -3.44 -13.78
N PRO A 252 -17.90 -3.42 -13.28
CA PRO A 252 -17.53 -4.28 -12.18
C PRO A 252 -18.51 -3.93 -11.06
N GLN A 253 -19.40 -4.86 -10.71
CA GLN A 253 -19.95 -4.86 -9.38
C GLN A 253 -18.79 -5.28 -8.47
N ASN A 254 -17.83 -4.37 -8.30
CA ASN A 254 -17.00 -4.41 -7.13
C ASN A 254 -18.00 -4.21 -6.01
N GLU A 255 -18.26 -5.27 -5.24
CA GLU A 255 -18.78 -5.06 -3.90
C GLU A 255 -17.77 -4.14 -3.24
N TYR A 256 -18.13 -2.85 -3.17
CA TYR A 256 -17.32 -1.88 -2.50
C TYR A 256 -17.17 -2.36 -1.07
N VAL A 257 -15.92 -2.54 -0.67
CA VAL A 257 -15.67 -2.90 0.71
C VAL A 257 -15.97 -1.65 1.50
N THR A 258 -17.01 -1.70 2.32
CA THR A 258 -17.46 -0.53 3.08
C THR A 258 -16.41 -0.03 4.06
N GLN A 259 -15.45 -0.88 4.46
CA GLN A 259 -14.38 -0.54 5.38
C GLN A 259 -13.07 -1.23 4.98
N ALA A 260 -11.97 -0.48 4.93
CA ALA A 260 -10.64 -1.00 4.57
C ALA A 260 -9.54 -0.18 5.25
N TYR A 261 -8.30 -0.66 5.23
CA TYR A 261 -7.14 0.11 5.69
C TYR A 261 -6.49 0.85 4.53
N PHE A 262 -6.31 2.16 4.64
CA PHE A 262 -5.72 2.98 3.60
C PHE A 262 -4.23 2.62 3.42
N GLU A 263 -3.80 2.45 2.16
CA GLU A 263 -2.39 2.18 1.84
C GLU A 263 -1.75 3.34 1.09
N SER A 264 -2.42 3.84 0.05
CA SER A 264 -1.94 4.97 -0.73
C SER A 264 -3.04 5.58 -1.60
N ALA A 265 -2.86 6.84 -2.01
CA ALA A 265 -3.59 7.44 -3.10
C ALA A 265 -2.64 8.23 -4.01
N ILE A 266 -2.75 8.00 -5.32
CA ILE A 266 -1.98 8.73 -6.33
C ILE A 266 -2.97 9.49 -7.21
N GLN A 267 -2.72 10.78 -7.40
CA GLN A 267 -3.47 11.57 -8.36
C GLN A 267 -2.88 11.40 -9.76
N THR A 268 -3.72 11.06 -10.74
CA THR A 268 -3.39 11.10 -12.16
C THR A 268 -3.92 12.40 -12.79
N ARG A 269 -3.94 12.49 -14.13
CA ARG A 269 -4.53 13.65 -14.79
C ARG A 269 -6.05 13.72 -14.61
N ASP A 270 -6.70 12.55 -14.54
CA ASP A 270 -8.15 12.44 -14.74
C ASP A 270 -8.86 11.79 -13.53
N GLU A 271 -8.12 11.19 -12.59
CA GLU A 271 -8.68 10.42 -11.45
C GLU A 271 -7.68 10.25 -10.30
N PHE A 272 -8.16 9.79 -9.14
CA PHE A 272 -7.34 9.24 -8.06
C PHE A 272 -7.30 7.71 -8.12
N ILE A 273 -6.11 7.14 -8.06
CA ILE A 273 -5.90 5.71 -7.87
C ILE A 273 -5.67 5.46 -6.38
N VAL A 274 -6.67 4.89 -5.70
CA VAL A 274 -6.62 4.60 -4.27
C VAL A 274 -6.38 3.13 -4.05
N THR A 275 -5.36 2.79 -3.27
CA THR A 275 -5.12 1.42 -2.83
C THR A 275 -5.46 1.29 -1.36
N VAL A 276 -6.25 0.26 -1.04
CA VAL A 276 -6.60 -0.12 0.33
C VAL A 276 -6.30 -1.59 0.57
N ARG A 277 -6.18 -1.96 1.84
CA ARG A 277 -6.03 -3.33 2.30
C ARG A 277 -7.33 -3.81 2.94
N VAL A 278 -7.81 -4.97 2.47
CA VAL A 278 -9.01 -5.64 2.98
C VAL A 278 -8.58 -7.04 3.44
N GLY A 279 -8.46 -7.23 4.75
CA GLY A 279 -7.79 -8.40 5.29
C GLY A 279 -6.33 -8.47 4.84
N ASN A 280 -5.97 -9.50 4.06
CA ASN A 280 -4.61 -9.68 3.52
C ASN A 280 -4.47 -9.27 2.05
N GLU A 281 -5.55 -8.84 1.41
CA GLU A 281 -5.57 -8.50 -0.01
C GLU A 281 -5.47 -6.99 -0.20
N LEU A 282 -4.79 -6.57 -1.27
CA LEU A 282 -4.77 -5.18 -1.72
C LEU A 282 -5.81 -5.00 -2.82
N VAL A 283 -6.65 -3.99 -2.66
CA VAL A 283 -7.70 -3.62 -3.62
C VAL A 283 -7.45 -2.20 -4.08
N THR A 284 -7.55 -1.96 -5.38
CA THR A 284 -7.37 -0.64 -5.98
C THR A 284 -8.69 -0.14 -6.53
N TYR A 285 -9.05 1.09 -6.17
CA TYR A 285 -10.19 1.83 -6.69
C TYR A 285 -9.71 3.00 -7.55
N SER A 286 -10.45 3.29 -8.62
CA SER A 286 -10.35 4.57 -9.31
C SER A 286 -11.48 5.49 -8.88
N LEU A 287 -11.15 6.69 -8.39
CA LEU A 287 -12.09 7.69 -7.90
C LEU A 287 -12.00 8.97 -8.73
N ASP A 288 -13.12 9.66 -8.94
CA ASP A 288 -13.13 10.96 -9.62
C ASP A 288 -12.32 12.01 -8.83
N LEU A 289 -11.76 13.00 -9.54
CA LEU A 289 -11.05 14.13 -8.95
C LEU A 289 -11.94 15.04 -8.10
N ASP A 290 -13.27 14.96 -8.24
CA ASP A 290 -14.23 15.72 -7.42
C ASP A 290 -14.64 15.05 -6.10
N ILE A 291 -14.07 13.88 -5.79
CA ILE A 291 -14.32 13.13 -4.55
C ILE A 291 -14.11 13.99 -3.30
N GLU A 292 -15.02 13.86 -2.33
CA GLU A 292 -14.82 14.45 -1.00
C GLU A 292 -14.10 13.46 -0.08
N ALA A 293 -12.98 13.90 0.48
CA ALA A 293 -12.21 13.13 1.45
C ALA A 293 -12.22 13.84 2.81
N TYR A 294 -12.52 13.08 3.86
CA TYR A 294 -12.49 13.51 5.23
C TYR A 294 -11.53 12.62 6.02
N ARG A 295 -10.85 13.21 6.99
CA ARG A 295 -10.06 12.50 7.99
C ARG A 295 -10.43 13.05 9.36
N ASP A 296 -10.92 12.18 10.24
CA ASP A 296 -11.40 12.54 11.58
C ASP A 296 -12.42 13.70 11.55
N GLY A 297 -13.34 13.67 10.58
CA GLY A 297 -14.38 14.69 10.38
C GLY A 297 -13.90 16.04 9.83
N ARG A 298 -12.63 16.16 9.41
CA ARG A 298 -12.08 17.35 8.73
C ARG A 298 -11.83 17.03 7.26
N ARG A 299 -12.05 17.99 6.36
CA ARG A 299 -11.80 17.78 4.92
C ARG A 299 -10.29 17.73 4.64
N TYR A 300 -9.86 16.73 3.89
CA TYR A 300 -8.47 16.52 3.47
C TYR A 300 -8.35 16.39 1.95
N TYR A 301 -7.15 16.58 1.45
CA TYR A 301 -6.80 16.13 0.11
C TYR A 301 -6.54 14.63 0.16
N LEU A 302 -7.08 13.85 -0.79
CA LEU A 302 -7.09 12.39 -0.68
C LEU A 302 -5.68 11.75 -0.58
N PRO A 303 -4.66 12.20 -1.34
CA PRO A 303 -3.26 11.80 -1.13
C PRO A 303 -2.65 12.13 0.24
N ASP A 304 -3.29 13.01 1.02
CA ASP A 304 -2.80 13.39 2.35
C ASP A 304 -3.40 12.50 3.47
N ILE A 305 -4.29 11.55 3.16
CA ILE A 305 -4.74 10.52 4.10
C ILE A 305 -3.55 9.63 4.47
N GLN A 306 -3.44 9.23 5.75
CA GLN A 306 -2.28 8.49 6.23
C GLN A 306 -2.45 6.99 5.97
N LYS A 307 -1.36 6.34 5.59
CA LYS A 307 -1.29 4.88 5.51
C LYS A 307 -1.59 4.28 6.88
N GLY A 308 -2.50 3.31 6.90
CA GLY A 308 -2.99 2.64 8.10
C GLY A 308 -4.29 3.22 8.66
N ASP A 309 -4.78 4.37 8.16
CA ASP A 309 -6.09 4.88 8.56
C ASP A 309 -7.19 3.88 8.16
N LEU A 310 -8.19 3.66 9.03
CA LEU A 310 -9.39 2.93 8.67
C LEU A 310 -10.25 3.82 7.79
N VAL A 311 -10.43 3.47 6.52
CA VAL A 311 -11.28 4.21 5.59
C VAL A 311 -12.63 3.55 5.42
N VAL A 312 -13.65 4.37 5.39
CA VAL A 312 -15.03 4.02 5.07
C VAL A 312 -15.42 4.73 3.78
N PHE A 313 -15.94 3.96 2.82
CA PHE A 313 -16.39 4.50 1.54
C PHE A 313 -17.91 4.65 1.54
N ASP A 314 -18.40 5.86 1.31
CA ASP A 314 -19.81 6.06 0.98
C ASP A 314 -20.01 5.88 -0.51
N VAL A 315 -20.91 4.97 -0.87
CA VAL A 315 -21.18 4.59 -2.24
C VAL A 315 -22.58 5.04 -2.63
N TYR A 316 -22.68 5.78 -3.73
CA TYR A 316 -23.94 6.20 -4.31
C TYR A 316 -24.02 5.75 -5.77
N ASN A 317 -25.08 5.02 -6.14
CA ASN A 317 -25.27 4.43 -7.48
C ASN A 317 -24.10 3.57 -7.97
N GLY A 318 -23.35 2.95 -7.06
CA GLY A 318 -22.20 2.13 -7.44
C GLY A 318 -20.94 2.95 -7.76
N GLU A 319 -20.86 4.20 -7.31
CA GLU A 319 -19.66 5.03 -7.34
C GLU A 319 -19.32 5.48 -5.91
N ILE A 320 -18.04 5.49 -5.55
CA ILE A 320 -17.60 6.06 -4.26
C ILE A 320 -17.69 7.58 -4.37
N VAL A 321 -18.44 8.21 -3.48
CA VAL A 321 -18.68 9.67 -3.48
C VAL A 321 -18.03 10.37 -2.28
N VAL A 322 -17.76 9.63 -1.20
CA VAL A 322 -17.03 10.15 -0.03
C VAL A 322 -16.06 9.10 0.50
N VAL A 323 -14.87 9.55 0.89
CA VAL A 323 -13.89 8.75 1.66
C VAL A 323 -13.80 9.35 3.06
N GLU A 324 -14.24 8.61 4.07
CA GLU A 324 -14.09 9.01 5.48
C GLU A 324 -12.99 8.15 6.11
N ALA A 325 -11.84 8.76 6.37
CA ALA A 325 -10.73 8.16 7.08
C ALA A 325 -10.85 8.41 8.58
N PHE A 326 -10.69 7.36 9.36
CA PHE A 326 -10.54 7.42 10.80
C PHE A 326 -9.10 7.06 11.08
N SER A 327 -8.39 8.00 11.71
CA SER A 327 -7.11 7.63 12.30
C SER A 327 -7.40 6.55 13.33
N GLU A 328 -6.91 5.33 13.09
CA GLU A 328 -6.63 4.41 14.18
C GLU A 328 -5.44 5.03 14.93
N ASN A 329 -5.70 6.14 15.64
CA ASN A 329 -4.78 6.62 16.65
C ASN A 329 -4.73 5.50 17.67
N ALA A 330 -3.71 4.65 17.58
CA ALA A 330 -3.24 3.93 18.74
C ALA A 330 -2.81 5.01 19.73
N GLU A 331 -3.74 5.45 20.59
CA GLU A 331 -3.40 6.29 21.72
C GLU A 331 -2.43 5.49 22.58
N ARG A 332 -1.16 5.90 22.56
CA ARG A 332 -0.14 5.25 23.37
C ARG A 332 -0.06 5.98 24.69
N MET A 333 -0.26 5.22 25.75
CA MET A 333 -0.22 5.73 27.11
C MET A 333 1.21 5.60 27.62
N GLY A 334 1.77 6.67 28.16
CA GLY A 334 3.13 6.64 28.65
C GLY A 334 3.43 7.75 29.64
N ARG A 335 4.68 7.79 30.12
CA ARG A 335 5.16 8.81 31.06
C ARG A 335 6.29 9.63 30.47
N ILE A 336 6.16 10.95 30.47
CA ILE A 336 7.22 11.85 29.96
C ILE A 336 8.49 11.69 30.80
N THR A 337 9.63 11.41 30.18
CA THR A 337 10.94 11.32 30.85
C THR A 337 11.89 12.45 30.47
N LEU A 338 11.72 13.04 29.28
CA LEU A 338 12.50 14.17 28.78
C LEU A 338 11.62 15.07 27.90
N VAL A 339 11.87 16.38 27.96
CA VAL A 339 11.40 17.38 27.00
C VAL A 339 12.65 18.14 26.56
N ASP A 340 12.99 18.09 25.28
CA ASP A 340 14.20 18.70 24.72
C ASP A 340 13.93 19.30 23.34
N GLY A 341 13.93 20.63 23.25
CA GLY A 341 13.58 21.35 22.04
C GLY A 341 12.18 20.97 21.55
N ASP A 342 12.11 20.48 20.31
CA ASP A 342 10.88 20.02 19.64
C ASP A 342 10.61 18.51 19.85
N TYR A 343 11.27 17.88 20.81
CA TYR A 343 11.13 16.45 21.07
C TYR A 343 10.67 16.17 22.50
N ILE A 344 9.87 15.10 22.64
CA ILE A 344 9.58 14.49 23.94
C ILE A 344 10.06 13.04 23.94
N THR A 345 10.57 12.59 25.08
CA THR A 345 10.83 11.17 25.31
C THR A 345 9.83 10.63 26.31
N VAL A 346 9.17 9.53 25.98
CA VAL A 346 8.11 8.92 26.78
C VAL A 346 8.44 7.45 27.04
N LEU A 347 8.26 7.03 28.29
CA LEU A 347 8.32 5.63 28.69
C LEU A 347 6.95 4.98 28.46
N ILE A 348 6.87 4.06 27.50
CA ILE A 348 5.66 3.32 27.13
C ILE A 348 5.98 1.84 27.28
N ASP A 349 5.22 1.09 28.08
CA ASP A 349 5.42 -0.36 28.29
C ASP A 349 6.86 -0.79 28.63
N ASN A 350 7.58 0.06 29.39
CA ASN A 350 9.02 -0.06 29.75
C ASN A 350 10.03 0.20 28.63
N GLU A 351 9.59 0.60 27.44
CA GLU A 351 10.43 1.06 26.34
C GLU A 351 10.46 2.59 26.27
N VAL A 352 11.62 3.12 25.89
CA VAL A 352 11.84 4.57 25.80
C VAL A 352 11.71 4.98 24.35
N GLU A 353 10.68 5.75 24.05
CA GLU A 353 10.40 6.24 22.71
C GLU A 353 10.52 7.76 22.64
N THR A 354 11.01 8.28 21.53
CA THR A 354 11.15 9.72 21.30
C THR A 354 10.23 10.14 20.18
N PHE A 355 9.43 11.17 20.44
CA PHE A 355 8.45 11.70 19.50
C PHE A 355 8.77 13.14 19.12
N ALA A 356 8.59 13.46 17.85
CA ALA A 356 8.70 14.83 17.36
C ALA A 356 7.38 15.58 17.60
N ILE A 357 7.49 16.75 18.22
CA ILE A 357 6.40 17.70 18.42
C ILE A 357 6.51 18.75 17.34
N THR A 358 5.44 18.96 16.59
CA THR A 358 5.40 19.95 15.51
C THR A 358 4.52 21.13 15.91
N GLU A 359 4.55 22.20 15.11
CA GLU A 359 3.64 23.34 15.29
C GLU A 359 2.14 22.97 15.18
N ASN A 360 1.83 21.83 14.57
CA ASN A 360 0.47 21.30 14.42
C ASN A 360 0.05 20.39 15.58
N THR A 361 0.97 20.03 16.48
CA THR A 361 0.66 19.16 17.61
C THR A 361 -0.21 19.91 18.62
N VAL A 362 -1.37 19.35 18.92
CA VAL A 362 -2.26 19.91 19.96
C VAL A 362 -1.88 19.31 21.31
N ILE A 363 -1.43 20.16 22.24
CA ILE A 363 -1.10 19.77 23.61
C ILE A 363 -2.18 20.27 24.57
N TYR A 364 -2.85 19.35 25.26
CA TYR A 364 -3.95 19.64 26.18
C TYR A 364 -3.70 19.00 27.55
N ASP A 365 -3.86 19.77 28.63
CA ASP A 365 -3.82 19.26 29.98
C ASP A 365 -5.24 19.04 30.50
N GLU A 366 -5.66 17.78 30.62
CA GLU A 366 -7.01 17.42 31.06
C GLU A 366 -7.23 17.73 32.54
N VAL A 367 -6.17 17.72 33.35
CA VAL A 367 -6.27 17.99 34.79
C VAL A 367 -6.42 19.49 35.04
N LEU A 368 -5.69 20.31 34.29
CA LEU A 368 -5.77 21.78 34.37
C LEU A 368 -6.88 22.37 33.51
N ASP A 369 -7.52 21.57 32.65
CA ASP A 369 -8.57 21.95 31.71
C ASP A 369 -8.16 23.13 30.80
N LYS A 370 -6.95 23.04 30.22
CA LYS A 370 -6.41 24.08 29.32
C LYS A 370 -5.41 23.53 28.31
N TYR A 371 -5.27 24.26 27.20
CA TYR A 371 -4.12 24.11 26.30
C TYR A 371 -2.84 24.63 26.96
N ILE A 372 -1.74 23.91 26.75
CA ILE A 372 -0.41 24.26 27.28
C ILE A 372 0.62 24.25 26.16
N LEU A 373 1.75 24.91 26.39
CA LEU A 373 2.90 24.88 25.50
C LEU A 373 3.80 23.67 25.80
N LEU A 374 4.70 23.33 24.86
CA LEU A 374 5.65 22.22 25.00
C LEU A 374 6.58 22.40 26.23
N ASP A 375 7.05 23.62 26.48
CA ASP A 375 7.89 23.97 27.63
C ASP A 375 7.15 23.97 28.99
N GLU A 376 5.81 23.95 28.94
CA GLU A 376 4.94 23.82 30.11
C GLU A 376 4.64 22.36 30.47
N LEU A 377 5.05 21.38 29.65
CA LEU A 377 4.84 19.96 29.95
C LEU A 377 5.62 19.53 31.19
N PRO A 378 4.96 19.01 32.25
CA PRO A 378 5.67 18.58 33.44
C PRO A 378 6.31 17.22 33.19
N LEU A 379 7.60 17.10 33.51
CA LEU A 379 8.27 15.80 33.53
C LEU A 379 7.52 14.80 34.44
N TYR A 380 7.55 13.54 34.05
CA TYR A 380 6.88 12.42 34.71
C TYR A 380 5.35 12.46 34.74
N SER A 381 4.74 13.40 34.02
CA SER A 381 3.29 13.37 33.76
C SER A 381 2.95 12.15 32.90
N GLU A 382 1.77 11.57 33.16
CA GLU A 382 1.22 10.53 32.29
C GLU A 382 0.51 11.22 31.13
N VAL A 383 0.76 10.72 29.92
CA VAL A 383 0.24 11.26 28.68
C VAL A 383 -0.39 10.19 27.81
N ALA A 384 -1.45 10.57 27.11
CA ALA A 384 -1.96 9.84 25.95
C ALA A 384 -1.41 10.52 24.68
N ILE A 385 -0.65 9.76 23.88
CA ILE A 385 -0.04 10.24 22.65
C ILE A 385 -0.86 9.72 21.48
N GLY A 386 -1.53 10.61 20.75
CA GLY A 386 -2.07 10.31 19.43
C GLY A 386 -0.97 10.51 18.39
N VAL A 387 -0.40 9.41 17.89
CA VAL A 387 0.63 9.42 16.85
C VAL A 387 0.01 9.32 15.47
N GLY A 388 0.43 10.20 14.57
CA GLY A 388 0.19 10.04 13.14
C GLY A 388 1.34 9.30 12.50
N THR A 389 1.06 8.23 11.76
CA THR A 389 2.06 7.59 10.90
C THR A 389 2.30 8.50 9.70
N HIS A 390 3.34 9.33 9.76
CA HIS A 390 3.92 9.88 8.55
C HIS A 390 4.87 8.83 7.96
N VAL A 391 4.64 8.48 6.69
CA VAL A 391 5.56 7.66 5.91
C VAL A 391 6.88 8.40 5.82
N THR A 392 7.96 7.71 6.18
CA THR A 392 9.35 8.15 6.13
C THR A 392 9.71 8.62 4.72
N GLU A 393 10.21 9.86 4.57
CA GLU A 393 11.00 10.22 3.39
C GLU A 393 12.39 9.57 3.54
N GLU A 394 12.82 8.78 2.54
CA GLU A 394 14.20 8.34 2.44
C GLU A 394 15.09 9.56 2.15
N VAL A 395 15.88 9.96 3.15
CA VAL A 395 16.90 10.99 2.96
C VAL A 395 18.17 10.30 2.47
N MET A 396 18.43 10.42 1.16
CA MET A 396 19.70 10.06 0.55
C MET A 396 20.72 11.14 0.89
N ILE A 397 21.70 10.82 1.72
CA ILE A 397 22.84 11.71 1.99
C ILE A 397 23.99 11.28 1.09
N ASP A 398 24.24 12.04 0.02
CA ASP A 398 25.29 11.77 -0.96
C ASP A 398 26.72 11.89 -0.39
N GLU A 399 26.89 12.66 0.70
CA GLU A 399 28.21 12.92 1.27
C GLU A 399 28.14 13.15 2.79
N VAL A 400 28.78 12.28 3.57
CA VAL A 400 28.98 12.48 5.01
C VAL A 400 30.41 12.91 5.27
N VAL A 401 30.59 14.17 5.68
CA VAL A 401 31.90 14.71 6.09
C VAL A 401 32.04 14.54 7.60
N ILE A 402 32.99 13.72 8.04
CA ILE A 402 33.29 13.51 9.45
C ILE A 402 34.62 14.19 9.77
N GLU A 403 34.61 15.16 10.69
CA GLU A 403 35.83 15.82 11.15
C GLU A 403 36.41 15.07 12.36
N VAL A 404 37.54 14.40 12.17
CA VAL A 404 38.23 13.65 13.25
C VAL A 404 39.56 14.33 13.53
N LEU A 405 39.68 14.88 14.75
CA LEU A 405 40.91 15.58 15.21
C LEU A 405 41.32 16.78 14.36
N GLY A 406 40.37 17.44 13.69
CA GLY A 406 40.62 18.63 12.86
C GLY A 406 41.11 18.32 11.44
N GLU A 407 41.02 17.07 10.99
CA GLU A 407 41.11 16.70 9.58
C GLU A 407 39.73 16.25 9.09
N GLU A 408 39.29 16.79 7.95
CA GLU A 408 38.07 16.36 7.26
C GLU A 408 38.32 15.00 6.60
N VAL A 409 37.51 14.02 6.97
CA VAL A 409 37.45 12.71 6.31
C VAL A 409 36.12 12.64 5.57
N VAL A 410 36.18 12.64 4.24
CA VAL A 410 35.03 12.43 3.36
C VAL A 410 34.83 10.92 3.21
N VAL A 411 33.66 10.43 3.61
CA VAL A 411 33.27 9.03 3.42
C VAL A 411 32.24 8.99 2.29
N GLU A 412 32.67 8.52 1.11
CA GLU A 412 31.81 8.35 -0.08
C GLU A 412 31.03 7.03 -0.01
N GLU A 413 30.30 6.78 1.07
CA GLU A 413 29.36 5.66 1.17
C GLU A 413 27.92 6.17 1.22
N GLU A 414 27.05 5.52 0.45
CA GLU A 414 25.62 5.80 0.39
C GLU A 414 24.99 5.39 1.72
N VAL A 415 24.80 6.35 2.62
CA VAL A 415 24.16 6.11 3.92
C VAL A 415 22.66 6.39 3.77
N VAL A 416 21.88 5.33 3.64
CA VAL A 416 20.42 5.40 3.76
C VAL A 416 20.08 5.51 5.24
N ILE A 417 19.84 6.72 5.73
CA ILE A 417 19.31 6.92 7.09
C ILE A 417 17.80 6.82 7.03
N ARG A 418 17.26 5.70 7.51
CA ARG A 418 15.82 5.58 7.81
C ARG A 418 15.59 6.11 9.23
N THR A 419 15.15 7.36 9.34
CA THR A 419 14.67 7.90 10.61
C THR A 419 13.15 7.75 10.66
N GLU A 420 12.64 6.75 11.37
CA GLU A 420 11.22 6.68 11.69
C GLU A 420 10.91 7.74 12.76
N SER A 421 10.55 8.94 12.31
CA SER A 421 10.06 10.01 13.17
C SER A 421 8.54 9.90 13.27
N THR A 422 8.03 9.37 14.37
CA THR A 422 6.60 9.45 14.68
C THR A 422 6.26 10.89 15.09
N ASN A 423 5.48 11.56 14.26
CA ASN A 423 4.98 12.89 14.57
C ASN A 423 3.78 12.77 15.51
N VAL A 424 3.79 13.52 16.60
CA VAL A 424 2.65 13.56 17.53
C VAL A 424 1.57 14.46 16.94
N ASN A 425 0.40 13.90 16.67
CA ASN A 425 -0.77 14.68 16.25
C ASN A 425 -1.44 15.33 17.45
N SER A 426 -1.53 14.61 18.56
CA SER A 426 -2.09 15.11 19.82
C SER A 426 -1.37 14.54 21.04
N LEU A 427 -1.23 15.37 22.06
CA LEU A 427 -0.67 14.99 23.35
C LEU A 427 -1.61 15.45 24.46
N ARG A 428 -2.23 14.49 25.17
CA ARG A 428 -3.10 14.79 26.31
C ARG A 428 -2.41 14.44 27.61
N VAL A 429 -2.25 15.41 28.52
CA VAL A 429 -1.78 15.17 29.88
C VAL A 429 -2.97 14.70 30.71
N ILE A 430 -3.00 13.39 30.97
CA ILE A 430 -4.04 12.71 31.74
C ILE A 430 -3.75 12.75 33.25
N ARG A 431 -2.48 12.99 33.62
CA ARG A 431 -2.07 13.15 35.01
C ARG A 431 -0.95 14.19 35.12
N HIS A 432 -1.31 15.33 35.70
CA HIS A 432 -0.38 16.43 35.99
C HIS A 432 0.43 16.15 37.26
N VAL A 433 1.75 16.36 37.21
CA VAL A 433 2.64 16.23 38.37
C VAL A 433 3.16 17.61 38.77
N ASP A 434 2.60 18.17 39.84
CA ASP A 434 2.99 19.50 40.35
C ASP A 434 4.42 19.51 40.93
N GLU A 435 4.79 18.42 41.59
CA GLU A 435 6.06 18.26 42.28
C GLU A 435 6.56 16.83 42.09
N PHE A 436 7.81 16.67 41.69
CA PHE A 436 8.45 15.36 41.61
C PHE A 436 9.78 15.36 42.33
N ARG A 437 10.10 14.22 42.96
CA ARG A 437 11.33 14.01 43.72
C ARG A 437 11.98 12.72 43.29
N PHE A 438 13.30 12.72 43.14
CA PHE A 438 14.06 11.49 42.89
C PHE A 438 15.35 11.46 43.69
N SER A 439 15.81 10.25 44.01
CA SER A 439 17.02 9.99 44.79
C SER A 439 18.17 9.65 43.85
N GLY A 440 19.40 10.03 44.20
CA GLY A 440 20.58 9.61 43.46
C GLY A 440 21.89 9.87 44.21
N ILE A 441 22.99 9.38 43.63
CA ILE A 441 24.35 9.54 44.15
C ILE A 441 25.09 10.54 43.27
N VAL A 442 25.55 11.65 43.85
CA VAL A 442 26.33 12.66 43.14
C VAL A 442 27.60 12.01 42.58
N GLN A 443 27.79 12.04 41.26
CA GLN A 443 29.00 11.54 40.59
C GLN A 443 30.05 12.63 40.49
N SER A 444 29.63 13.82 40.10
CA SER A 444 30.48 14.99 39.97
C SER A 444 29.69 16.27 40.19
N VAL A 445 30.38 17.33 40.60
CA VAL A 445 29.83 18.68 40.73
C VAL A 445 30.82 19.62 40.05
N SER A 446 30.32 20.53 39.22
CA SER A 446 31.18 21.51 38.57
C SER A 446 31.86 22.42 39.60
N SER A 447 32.98 23.03 39.23
CA SER A 447 33.76 23.88 40.15
C SER A 447 32.98 25.09 40.68
N SER A 448 32.01 25.58 39.92
CA SER A 448 31.06 26.64 40.30
C SER A 448 29.92 26.14 41.19
N GLY A 449 29.66 24.82 41.22
CA GLY A 449 28.46 24.23 41.79
C GLY A 449 27.19 24.57 41.03
N SER A 450 27.29 25.04 39.78
CA SER A 450 26.13 25.33 38.93
C SER A 450 25.60 24.10 38.21
N GLU A 451 26.36 23.01 38.17
CA GLU A 451 26.01 21.77 37.48
C GLU A 451 26.43 20.58 38.34
N MET A 452 25.66 19.50 38.25
CA MET A 452 26.01 18.23 38.86
C MET A 452 25.64 17.07 37.94
N GLN A 453 26.44 16.01 37.98
CA GLN A 453 26.05 14.72 37.42
C GLN A 453 25.54 13.84 38.56
N LEU A 454 24.33 13.34 38.40
CA LEU A 454 23.65 12.52 39.39
C LEU A 454 23.44 11.12 38.83
N LEU A 455 23.98 10.10 39.50
CA LEU A 455 23.64 8.72 39.22
C LEU A 455 22.31 8.43 39.89
N ILE A 456 21.26 8.38 39.08
CA ILE A 456 19.92 8.09 39.56
C ILE A 456 19.76 6.56 39.51
N GLU A 457 19.54 5.96 40.67
CA GLU A 457 19.00 4.60 40.71
C GLU A 457 17.54 4.69 40.29
N TYR A 458 17.25 4.31 39.06
CA TYR A 458 15.88 4.12 38.60
C TYR A 458 15.47 2.69 38.94
N ASP A 459 14.54 2.52 39.87
CA ASP A 459 13.87 1.24 40.12
C ASP A 459 12.36 1.45 40.25
N ILE A 460 11.60 0.92 39.30
CA ILE A 460 10.15 0.71 39.46
C ILE A 460 9.74 -0.75 39.39
N LEU A 461 10.65 -1.75 39.27
CA LEU A 461 10.37 -3.20 39.37
C LEU A 461 11.60 -4.11 39.03
N THR A 462 12.81 -3.58 38.84
CA THR A 462 13.95 -4.20 38.12
C THR A 462 13.63 -4.52 36.64
N ASN A 463 14.45 -4.10 35.69
CA ASN A 463 15.87 -4.36 35.79
C ASN A 463 16.75 -3.27 35.18
N THR A 464 17.06 -2.33 36.06
CA THR A 464 18.36 -1.67 36.24
C THR A 464 19.11 -1.23 34.99
N ASN A 465 18.84 0.02 34.58
CA ASN A 465 19.87 0.89 34.05
C ASN A 465 20.07 2.05 35.05
N MET A 466 21.29 2.17 35.59
CA MET A 466 21.67 3.39 36.30
C MET A 466 21.86 4.50 35.28
N LEU A 467 21.10 5.59 35.42
CA LEU A 467 21.20 6.73 34.50
C LEU A 467 22.03 7.84 35.14
N VAL A 468 23.08 8.29 34.46
CA VAL A 468 23.77 9.53 34.83
C VAL A 468 23.01 10.69 34.22
N ARG A 469 22.36 11.51 35.06
CA ARG A 469 21.65 12.71 34.63
C ARG A 469 22.50 13.95 34.89
N HIS A 470 22.65 14.79 33.89
CA HIS A 470 23.20 16.13 34.05
C HIS A 470 22.11 17.06 34.58
N ILE A 471 22.40 17.80 35.65
CA ILE A 471 21.45 18.70 36.32
C ILE A 471 22.09 20.07 36.46
N GLU A 472 21.46 21.07 35.85
CA GLU A 472 21.76 22.47 36.13
C GLU A 472 21.10 22.89 37.44
N ILE A 473 21.89 23.46 38.35
CA ILE A 473 21.44 23.92 39.66
C ILE A 473 21.20 25.43 39.59
N PRO A 474 19.95 25.90 39.47
CA PRO A 474 19.65 27.33 39.36
C PRO A 474 19.99 28.05 40.67
N VAL A 475 20.30 29.35 40.62
CA VAL A 475 20.70 30.15 41.79
C VAL A 475 19.62 30.17 42.88
N SER A 476 18.36 30.00 42.49
CA SER A 476 17.20 29.89 43.37
C SER A 476 17.09 28.56 44.13
N ALA A 477 17.77 27.49 43.68
CA ALA A 477 17.65 26.17 44.31
C ALA A 477 18.26 26.16 45.71
N SER A 478 17.50 25.65 46.68
CA SER A 478 17.94 25.48 48.07
C SER A 478 18.71 24.18 48.23
N ILE A 479 19.92 24.25 48.79
CA ILE A 479 20.72 23.06 49.12
C ILE A 479 20.63 22.81 50.62
N ILE A 480 20.10 21.67 51.04
CA ILE A 480 19.90 21.33 52.45
C ILE A 480 20.84 20.19 52.83
N ILE A 481 21.75 20.46 53.77
CA ILE A 481 22.69 19.48 54.32
C ILE A 481 22.54 19.48 55.84
N ASP A 482 22.36 18.32 56.47
CA ASP A 482 22.10 18.19 57.91
C ASP A 482 20.90 19.03 58.38
N GLY A 483 19.86 19.15 57.54
CA GLY A 483 18.67 19.95 57.82
C GLY A 483 18.89 21.48 57.82
N LYS A 484 20.03 21.97 57.28
CA LYS A 484 20.34 23.40 57.16
C LYS A 484 20.65 23.80 55.73
N ASN A 485 20.25 25.02 55.37
CA ASN A 485 20.65 25.62 54.10
C ASN A 485 22.18 25.71 54.01
N ALA A 486 22.71 25.26 52.89
CA ALA A 486 24.12 25.16 52.57
C ALA A 486 24.42 25.87 51.24
N LEU A 487 25.70 26.14 51.00
CA LEU A 487 26.17 26.61 49.70
C LEU A 487 26.31 25.43 48.74
N LYS A 488 26.06 25.67 47.44
CA LYS A 488 26.13 24.64 46.39
C LYS A 488 27.49 23.93 46.33
N ASN A 489 28.57 24.66 46.58
CA ASN A 489 29.93 24.11 46.61
C ASN A 489 30.21 23.13 47.77
N ARG A 490 29.21 22.87 48.63
CA ARG A 490 29.29 21.82 49.65
C ARG A 490 28.81 20.46 49.14
N LEU A 491 28.14 20.40 47.99
CA LEU A 491 27.86 19.13 47.31
C LEU A 491 29.18 18.53 46.81
N VAL A 492 29.39 17.24 47.08
CA VAL A 492 30.57 16.50 46.62
C VAL A 492 30.15 15.14 46.10
N ALA A 493 31.01 14.55 45.26
CA ALA A 493 30.83 13.19 44.77
C ALA A 493 30.65 12.20 45.93
N GLY A 494 29.76 11.23 45.76
CA GLY A 494 29.39 10.21 46.73
C GLY A 494 28.28 10.61 47.70
N MET A 495 27.80 11.86 47.69
CA MET A 495 26.63 12.24 48.49
C MET A 495 25.36 11.62 47.91
N GLU A 496 24.52 11.04 48.77
CA GLU A 496 23.16 10.64 48.40
C GLU A 496 22.24 11.86 48.55
N VAL A 497 21.49 12.19 47.51
CA VAL A 497 20.63 13.37 47.46
C VAL A 497 19.23 13.03 47.01
N ILE A 498 18.25 13.76 47.53
CA ILE A 498 16.90 13.87 46.98
C ILE A 498 16.84 15.19 46.23
N VAL A 499 16.55 15.13 44.94
CA VAL A 499 16.36 16.30 44.08
C VAL A 499 14.87 16.51 43.88
N SER A 500 14.38 17.72 44.15
CA SER A 500 12.96 18.07 44.08
C SER A 500 12.71 19.17 43.06
N TYR A 501 11.75 18.93 42.18
CA TYR A 501 11.32 19.84 41.12
C TYR A 501 9.86 20.23 41.34
N ARG A 502 9.51 21.45 40.93
CA ARG A 502 8.13 21.93 40.85
C ARG A 502 7.88 22.36 39.40
N GLY A 503 6.99 21.67 38.70
CA GLY A 503 6.98 21.70 37.24
C GLY A 503 8.36 21.34 36.67
N ASN A 504 8.91 22.21 35.83
CA ASN A 504 10.25 22.02 35.22
C ASN A 504 11.38 22.73 35.98
N GLU A 505 11.11 23.35 37.13
CA GLU A 505 12.10 24.10 37.89
C GLU A 505 12.65 23.29 39.09
N LEU A 506 13.97 23.10 39.11
CA LEU A 506 14.68 22.59 40.27
C LEU A 506 14.66 23.62 41.40
N TYR A 507 14.01 23.30 42.53
CA TYR A 507 13.91 24.23 43.65
C TYR A 507 14.64 23.75 44.92
N GLU A 508 14.90 22.45 45.08
CA GLU A 508 15.53 21.92 46.30
C GLU A 508 16.39 20.68 46.03
N ILE A 509 17.56 20.63 46.68
CA ILE A 509 18.41 19.43 46.79
C ILE A 509 18.63 19.15 48.28
N PHE A 510 18.17 17.99 48.74
CA PHE A 510 18.31 17.54 50.13
C PHE A 510 19.34 16.40 50.21
N VAL A 511 20.43 16.59 50.94
CA VAL A 511 21.45 15.55 51.18
C VAL A 511 20.97 14.61 52.28
N LYS A 512 20.88 13.31 51.99
CA LYS A 512 20.59 12.27 52.98
C LYS A 512 21.87 11.98 53.77
N ASN A 513 21.71 11.81 55.09
CA ASN A 513 22.79 11.52 56.02
C ASN A 513 22.87 10.04 56.36
#